data_AF-A0A3B4AGP0-F1
#
_entry.id   AF-A0A3B4AGP0-F1
#
_cell.length_a   1.000
_cell.length_b   1.000
_cell.length_c   1.000
_cell.angle_alpha   90.00
_cell.angle_beta   90.00
_cell.angle_gamma   90.00
#
_symmetry.space_group_name_H-M   'P 1'
#
loop_
_entity.id
_entity.type
_entity.pdbx_description
1 polymer ?
#
loop_
_entity_poly.entity_id
_entity_poly.type
_entity_poly.pdbx_seq_one_letter_code
_entity_poly.pdbx_strand_id
1 'polypeptide(L)'
;MAVSNYSLKVNRDLLDPHFESYRLSLDAIPTYTIELDAAVEELKLKDSQYTLEHMQAFGMFNYLHLDPWYEDSVLFVDCKGRVLSLNVTLVSATPLINYCFVSVSLF
;
A
#
# COMPACT_ATOMS: atom_id res chain seq x y z
N MET A 1 -9.41 -33.19 -6.25
CA MET A 1 -8.97 -31.89 -5.72
C MET A 1 -8.52 -32.11 -4.30
N ALA A 2 -7.21 -32.18 -4.05
CA ALA A 2 -6.67 -32.36 -2.71
C ALA A 2 -6.26 -30.99 -2.15
N VAL A 3 -6.92 -30.56 -1.08
CA VAL A 3 -6.50 -29.38 -0.30
C VAL A 3 -5.24 -29.79 0.44
N SER A 4 -4.08 -29.38 -0.06
CA SER A 4 -2.81 -29.56 0.64
C SER A 4 -2.87 -28.76 1.94
N ASN A 5 -3.02 -29.46 3.05
CA ASN A 5 -2.83 -28.91 4.39
C ASN A 5 -1.34 -28.56 4.52
N TYR A 6 -0.97 -27.35 4.11
CA TYR A 6 0.33 -26.80 4.45
C TYR A 6 0.24 -26.31 5.90
N SER A 7 0.87 -27.05 6.81
CA SER A 7 1.08 -26.54 8.17
C SER A 7 2.25 -25.56 8.09
N LEU A 8 2.00 -24.28 8.39
CA LEU A 8 3.02 -23.25 8.43
C LEU A 8 4.11 -23.67 9.43
N LYS A 9 5.32 -23.92 8.92
CA LYS A 9 6.47 -24.26 9.77
C LYS A 9 7.12 -22.97 10.26
N VAL A 10 7.28 -22.85 11.57
CA VAL A 10 8.00 -21.73 12.19
C VAL A 10 9.45 -21.78 11.75
N ASN A 11 9.87 -20.77 10.99
CA ASN A 11 11.27 -20.55 10.67
C ASN A 11 11.93 -19.80 11.84
N ARG A 12 12.73 -20.51 12.63
CA ARG A 12 13.36 -19.96 13.84
C ARG A 12 14.46 -18.95 13.54
N ASP A 13 15.02 -18.97 12.33
CA ASP A 13 16.05 -18.02 11.89
C ASP A 13 15.46 -16.62 11.65
N LEU A 14 14.14 -16.51 11.51
CA LEU A 14 13.42 -15.23 11.40
C LEU A 14 12.97 -14.67 12.76
N LEU A 15 13.17 -15.40 13.85
CA LEU A 15 12.80 -14.98 15.19
C LEU A 15 13.99 -14.29 15.85
N ASP A 16 13.87 -13.01 16.16
CA ASP A 16 14.86 -12.28 16.95
C ASP A 16 14.82 -12.76 18.41
N PRO A 17 15.90 -13.37 18.95
CA PRO A 17 15.95 -13.84 20.34
C PRO A 17 15.81 -12.73 21.38
N HIS A 18 16.03 -11.47 21.01
CA HIS A 18 15.88 -10.29 21.88
C HIS A 18 14.52 -9.61 21.72
N PHE A 19 13.62 -10.20 20.92
CA PHE A 19 12.28 -9.69 20.75
C PHE A 19 11.47 -9.80 22.05
N GLU A 20 11.27 -8.67 22.73
CA GLU A 20 10.43 -8.63 23.94
C GLU A 20 8.94 -8.58 23.61
N SER A 21 8.52 -7.70 22.69
CA SER A 21 7.11 -7.48 22.37
C SER A 21 6.93 -6.54 21.16
N TYR A 22 5.78 -6.64 20.48
CA TYR A 22 5.30 -5.59 19.59
C TYR A 22 4.76 -4.44 20.44
N ARG A 23 5.33 -3.25 20.29
CA ARG A 23 4.84 -2.03 20.94
C ARG A 23 4.23 -1.12 19.90
N LEU A 24 3.00 -0.68 20.14
CA LEU A 24 2.35 0.35 19.33
C LEU A 24 2.94 1.70 19.71
N SER A 25 3.61 2.37 18.77
CA SER A 25 3.93 3.80 18.93
C SER A 25 2.64 4.59 18.85
N LEU A 26 2.40 5.45 19.84
CA LEU A 26 1.32 6.46 19.77
C LEU A 26 1.76 7.71 18.99
N ASP A 27 3.01 7.74 18.55
CA ASP A 27 3.57 8.84 17.77
C ASP A 27 2.82 8.95 16.43
N ALA A 28 2.54 10.18 16.03
CA ALA A 28 1.93 10.45 14.75
C ALA A 28 2.88 10.01 13.63
N ILE A 29 2.37 9.24 12.68
CA ILE A 29 3.13 8.83 11.51
C ILE A 29 3.32 10.07 10.62
N PRO A 30 4.56 10.44 10.24
CA PRO A 30 4.77 11.56 9.35
C PRO A 30 4.06 11.31 8.02
N THR A 31 3.13 12.19 7.69
CA THR A 31 2.31 12.11 6.47
C THR A 31 2.72 13.22 5.53
N TYR A 32 2.99 12.86 4.28
CA TYR A 32 3.34 13.80 3.21
C TYR A 32 2.29 13.71 2.13
N THR A 33 1.80 14.85 1.67
CA THR A 33 0.76 14.93 0.63
C THR A 33 1.33 15.66 -0.57
N ILE A 34 1.12 15.08 -1.75
CA ILE A 34 1.52 15.65 -3.04
C ILE A 34 0.23 15.82 -3.85
N GLU A 35 0.03 17.01 -4.42
CA GLU A 35 -1.07 17.26 -5.34
C GLU A 35 -0.72 16.71 -6.73
N LEU A 36 -1.66 15.98 -7.33
CA LEU A 36 -1.53 15.45 -8.68
C LEU A 36 -2.22 16.39 -9.67
N ASP A 37 -1.62 16.60 -10.84
CA ASP A 37 -2.19 17.40 -11.94
C ASP A 37 -3.53 16.86 -12.46
N ALA A 38 -3.79 15.56 -12.27
CA ALA A 38 -5.03 14.90 -12.60
C ALA A 38 -5.40 13.89 -11.52
N ALA A 39 -6.70 13.74 -11.25
CA ALA A 39 -7.20 12.76 -10.31
C ALA A 39 -6.85 11.33 -10.77
N VAL A 40 -6.60 10.45 -9.80
CA VAL A 40 -6.38 9.03 -10.04
C VAL A 40 -7.70 8.38 -10.51
N GLU A 41 -7.60 7.40 -11.40
CA GLU A 41 -8.77 6.67 -11.89
C GLU A 41 -9.37 5.82 -10.75
N GLU A 42 -10.48 6.30 -10.22
CA GLU A 42 -11.26 5.58 -9.21
C GLU A 42 -12.34 4.73 -9.87
N LEU A 43 -12.30 3.43 -9.63
CA LEU A 43 -13.36 2.53 -10.04
C LEU A 43 -14.49 2.55 -9.01
N LYS A 44 -15.50 3.39 -9.26
CA LYS A 44 -16.70 3.48 -8.41
C LYS A 44 -17.69 2.37 -8.74
N LEU A 45 -18.15 1.69 -7.70
CA LEU A 45 -19.24 0.72 -7.80
C LEU A 45 -20.54 1.42 -8.18
N LYS A 46 -21.32 0.77 -9.05
CA LYS A 46 -22.69 1.22 -9.36
C LYS A 46 -23.62 0.88 -8.18
N ASP A 47 -24.71 1.63 -8.05
CA ASP A 47 -25.67 1.44 -6.94
C ASP A 47 -26.27 0.02 -6.86
N SER A 48 -26.23 -0.75 -7.94
CA SER A 48 -26.70 -2.13 -7.99
C SER A 48 -25.64 -3.19 -7.63
N GLN A 49 -24.39 -2.78 -7.37
CA GLN A 49 -23.23 -3.67 -7.26
C GLN A 49 -22.63 -3.67 -5.84
N TYR A 50 -23.45 -3.98 -4.84
CA TYR A 50 -23.03 -4.08 -3.44
C TYR A 50 -23.08 -5.52 -2.90
N THR A 51 -22.74 -6.53 -3.70
CA THR A 51 -22.52 -7.86 -3.13
C THR A 51 -21.18 -7.90 -2.39
N LEU A 52 -21.02 -8.87 -1.48
CA LEU A 52 -19.78 -9.09 -0.74
C LEU A 52 -18.56 -9.20 -1.68
N GLU A 53 -18.73 -9.87 -2.81
CA GLU A 53 -17.70 -10.06 -3.84
C GLU A 53 -17.26 -8.72 -4.46
N HIS A 54 -18.20 -7.81 -4.71
CA HIS A 54 -17.89 -6.47 -5.20
C HIS A 54 -17.13 -5.67 -4.14
N MET A 55 -17.57 -5.69 -2.89
CA MET A 55 -16.86 -4.99 -1.81
C MET A 55 -15.43 -5.52 -1.61
N GLN A 56 -15.24 -6.84 -1.70
CA GLN A 56 -13.91 -7.45 -1.62
C GLN A 56 -13.04 -7.09 -2.82
N ALA A 57 -13.61 -7.07 -4.02
CA ALA A 57 -12.89 -6.65 -5.21
C ALA A 57 -12.52 -5.17 -5.10
N PHE A 58 -13.45 -4.25 -4.91
CA PHE A 58 -13.20 -2.82 -5.07
C PHE A 58 -12.79 -2.08 -3.78
N GLY A 59 -12.95 -2.69 -2.61
CA GLY A 59 -12.71 -2.04 -1.32
C GLY A 59 -11.25 -2.05 -0.85
N MET A 60 -10.35 -2.77 -1.53
CA MET A 60 -9.01 -3.07 -1.02
C MET A 60 -7.89 -2.88 -2.05
N PHE A 61 -8.05 -1.93 -2.98
CA PHE A 61 -7.01 -1.60 -3.93
C PHE A 61 -6.28 -0.31 -3.55
N ASN A 62 -4.95 -0.38 -3.57
CA ASN A 62 -4.12 0.81 -3.65
C ASN A 62 -4.05 1.24 -5.11
N TYR A 63 -4.39 2.48 -5.40
CA TYR A 63 -4.31 3.02 -6.76
C TYR A 63 -2.88 3.42 -7.17
N LEU A 64 -1.94 3.39 -6.21
CA LEU A 64 -0.52 3.59 -6.44
C LEU A 64 0.19 2.24 -6.37
N HIS A 65 0.93 1.93 -7.42
CA HIS A 65 1.72 0.71 -7.53
C HIS A 65 3.20 1.05 -7.56
N LEU A 66 4.01 0.39 -6.74
CA LEU A 66 5.46 0.57 -6.78
C LEU A 66 6.02 0.09 -8.12
N ASP A 67 6.92 0.87 -8.72
CA ASP A 67 7.57 0.51 -9.98
C ASP A 67 8.61 -0.61 -9.73
N PRO A 68 8.50 -1.78 -10.39
CA PRO A 68 9.46 -2.88 -10.22
C PRO A 68 10.90 -2.54 -10.63
N TRP A 69 11.11 -1.52 -11.46
CA TRP A 69 12.43 -1.12 -11.95
C TRP A 69 13.02 0.05 -11.18
N TYR A 70 12.19 0.83 -10.48
CA TYR A 70 12.61 2.05 -9.78
C TYR A 70 11.94 2.14 -8.41
N GLU A 71 12.67 1.79 -7.35
CA GLU A 71 12.17 1.71 -5.97
C GLU A 71 11.58 3.04 -5.45
N ASP A 72 12.11 4.17 -5.93
CA ASP A 72 11.67 5.52 -5.53
C ASP A 72 10.51 6.05 -6.39
N SER A 73 9.86 5.21 -7.20
CA SER A 73 8.77 5.66 -8.06
C SER A 73 7.53 4.80 -7.92
N VAL A 74 6.39 5.49 -8.06
CA VAL A 74 5.07 4.87 -8.05
C VAL A 74 4.36 5.17 -9.36
N LEU A 75 3.67 4.16 -9.85
CA LEU A 75 2.85 4.18 -11.05
C LEU A 75 1.39 4.29 -10.66
N PHE A 76 0.64 5.07 -11.42
CA PHE A 76 -0.81 5.21 -11.25
C PHE A 76 -1.48 5.49 -12.59
N VAL A 77 -2.80 5.31 -12.65
CA VAL A 77 -3.61 5.63 -13.83
C VAL A 77 -4.42 6.89 -13.54
N ASP A 78 -4.39 7.87 -14.44
CA ASP A 78 -5.21 9.08 -14.30
C ASP A 78 -6.65 8.87 -14.80
N CYS A 79 -7.55 9.78 -14.45
CA CYS A 79 -8.94 9.76 -14.92
C CYS A 79 -9.12 9.88 -16.45
N LYS A 80 -8.03 10.05 -17.21
CA LYS A 80 -7.98 10.04 -18.68
C LYS A 80 -7.44 8.71 -19.23
N GLY A 81 -7.19 7.72 -18.38
CA GLY A 81 -6.67 6.39 -18.74
C GLY A 81 -5.17 6.38 -19.08
N ARG A 82 -4.40 7.38 -18.65
CA ARG A 82 -2.96 7.46 -18.89
C ARG A 82 -2.20 6.86 -17.71
N VAL A 83 -1.20 6.04 -17.99
CA VAL A 83 -0.25 5.56 -16.98
C VAL A 83 0.80 6.64 -16.75
N LEU A 84 0.92 7.10 -15.51
CA LEU A 84 1.86 8.12 -15.07
C LEU A 84 2.78 7.57 -13.99
N SER A 85 3.99 8.13 -13.90
CA SER A 85 4.97 7.81 -12.86
C SER A 85 5.23 9.05 -12.00
N LEU A 86 5.27 8.86 -10.69
CA LEU A 86 5.60 9.87 -9.70
C LEU A 86 6.84 9.40 -8.92
N ASN A 87 7.89 10.21 -8.89
CA ASN A 87 9.04 9.96 -8.05
C ASN A 87 8.78 10.48 -6.63
N VAL A 88 8.97 9.61 -5.64
CA VAL A 88 8.74 9.90 -4.22
C VAL A 88 10.08 9.89 -3.51
N THR A 89 10.67 11.07 -3.33
CA THR A 89 11.90 11.24 -2.56
C THR A 89 11.57 11.75 -1.17
N LEU A 90 11.68 10.88 -0.17
CA LEU A 90 11.58 11.30 1.23
C LEU A 90 12.93 11.90 1.63
N VAL A 91 12.97 13.19 1.89
CA VAL A 91 14.12 13.81 2.53
C VAL A 91 14.08 13.43 4.01
N SER A 92 14.57 12.24 4.34
CA SER A 92 14.65 11.79 5.73
C SER A 92 15.80 12.51 6.43
N ALA A 93 15.47 13.38 7.38
CA ALA A 93 16.46 13.89 8.34
C ALA A 93 16.83 12.85 9.42
N THR A 94 16.17 11.68 9.43
CA THR A 94 16.34 10.66 10.47
C THR A 94 16.28 9.23 9.90
N PRO A 95 17.27 8.37 10.19
CA PRO A 95 17.43 7.03 9.58
C PRO A 95 16.54 5.92 10.16
N LEU A 96 15.49 6.25 10.92
CA LEU A 96 14.74 5.26 11.72
C LEU A 96 13.40 4.81 11.12
N ILE A 97 12.97 5.36 9.98
CA ILE A 97 11.68 5.00 9.36
C ILE A 97 11.97 4.27 8.04
N ASN A 98 12.13 2.95 8.11
CA ASN A 98 12.34 2.08 6.93
C ASN A 98 11.03 1.71 6.19
N TYR A 99 9.89 2.25 6.62
CA TYR A 99 8.59 1.92 6.03
C TYR A 99 7.78 3.19 5.80
N CYS A 100 7.69 3.64 4.55
CA CYS A 100 6.77 4.69 4.14
C CYS A 100 5.51 4.03 3.55
N PHE A 101 4.34 4.40 4.08
CA PHE A 101 3.06 3.97 3.52
C PHE A 101 2.63 5.01 2.49
N VAL A 102 2.68 4.64 1.20
CA VAL A 102 2.22 5.51 0.11
C VAL A 102 0.77 5.14 -0.19
N SER A 103 -0.15 6.07 0.07
CA SER A 103 -1.59 5.88 -0.14
C SER A 103 -2.22 7.12 -0.75
N VAL A 104 -3.25 6.94 -1.58
CA VAL A 104 -4.11 8.04 -2.02
C VAL A 104 -5.08 8.34 -0.90
N SER A 105 -5.02 9.55 -0.35
CA SER A 105 -6.05 10.05 0.58
C SER A 105 -7.22 10.59 -0.24
N LEU A 106 -8.34 9.89 -0.26
CA LEU A 106 -9.61 10.43 -0.76
C LEU A 106 -10.26 11.26 0.35
N PHE A 107 -10.30 12.58 0.18
CA PHE A 107 -11.25 13.46 0.87
C PHE A 107 -12.29 13.97 -0.14
#